data_AF-A0A1L9GWS0-F1
#
_entry.id   AF-A0A1L9GWS0-F1
#
_cell.length_a   1.000
_cell.length_b   1.000
_cell.length_c   1.000
_cell.angle_alpha   90.00
_cell.angle_beta   90.00
_cell.angle_gamma   90.00
#
_symmetry.space_group_name_H-M   'P 1'
#
loop_
_entity.id
_entity.type
_entity.pdbx_description
1 polymer ?
#
loop_
_entity_poly.entity_id
_entity_poly.type
_entity_poly.pdbx_seq_one_letter_code
_entity_poly.pdbx_strand_id
1 'polypeptide(L)'
;MKNIIPVGLLVTKVPFFEPSEPQNFPEDLEKAVYIGKTQKYREPVFYERKNLINPHIAILGTSGSGKTNLMLNLIMKFSTIAGKRIVIIDWSGEYAAIAHALAIPKFEQKTGLSGLGSTYLDLSKLEKGAKLPTATLLLSMVLDCMGPTSSMDMSVFVDEVWHFLADQGTGPQISRIFREGRKYGIGIIAATQLLGDVNNEITYNAGTIFIFKIYGTDNINSLRSSMLLEENELLALPELDRGSCYCIMLSVGGKVKKAIIKRIQKFEIGFCTLKCDSMEYTITKRSIIEAAEYVFGKEISGKLDFLIESELRSISIEKIIKMLVENGSTREKVVYFMRKLGIKDIVIAASIKHALQKTGA
;
A
#
# COMPACT_ATOMS: atom_id res chain seq x y z
N MET A 1 10.09 -0.92 -22.82
CA MET A 1 8.95 -1.76 -22.38
C MET A 1 9.27 -2.32 -21.01
N LYS A 2 8.51 -1.93 -19.97
CA LYS A 2 8.67 -2.48 -18.61
C LYS A 2 8.10 -3.89 -18.59
N ASN A 3 8.96 -4.89 -18.43
CA ASN A 3 8.50 -6.28 -18.34
C ASN A 3 8.13 -6.58 -16.90
N ILE A 4 6.82 -6.54 -16.64
CA ILE A 4 6.21 -6.85 -15.37
C ILE A 4 6.15 -8.37 -15.27
N ILE A 5 6.76 -8.93 -14.23
CA ILE A 5 6.47 -10.31 -13.82
C ILE A 5 5.03 -10.29 -13.31
N PRO A 6 4.12 -11.12 -13.86
CA PRO A 6 2.76 -11.22 -13.33
C PRO A 6 2.83 -11.69 -11.89
N VAL A 7 2.48 -10.80 -10.97
CA VAL A 7 2.43 -11.04 -9.53
C VAL A 7 1.39 -12.12 -9.20
N GLY A 8 0.51 -12.49 -10.15
CA GLY A 8 -0.46 -13.58 -10.00
C GLY A 8 0.12 -14.92 -9.54
N LEU A 9 1.42 -15.20 -9.79
CA LEU A 9 2.11 -16.38 -9.26
C LEU A 9 2.77 -16.18 -7.88
N LEU A 10 2.97 -14.93 -7.44
CA LEU A 10 3.42 -14.57 -6.09
C LEU A 10 2.23 -14.49 -5.10
N VAL A 11 1.06 -14.04 -5.55
CA VAL A 11 -0.14 -13.94 -4.71
C VAL A 11 -0.73 -15.32 -4.34
N THR A 12 -0.54 -16.33 -5.20
CA THR A 12 -1.14 -17.67 -5.00
C THR A 12 -0.27 -18.65 -4.20
N LYS A 13 1.00 -18.33 -3.92
CA LYS A 13 1.95 -19.25 -3.27
C LYS A 13 2.78 -18.67 -2.11
N VAL A 14 2.49 -17.45 -1.68
CA VAL A 14 3.10 -16.91 -0.47
C VAL A 14 1.97 -16.59 0.49
N PRO A 15 1.80 -17.35 1.59
CA PRO A 15 1.11 -16.78 2.73
C PRO A 15 2.00 -15.62 3.18
N PHE A 16 1.67 -14.39 2.79
CA PHE A 16 2.25 -13.17 3.36
C PHE A 16 1.72 -12.97 4.81
N PHE A 17 1.70 -14.05 5.58
CA PHE A 17 1.50 -14.04 7.01
C PHE A 17 2.86 -13.74 7.63
N GLU A 18 2.98 -12.60 8.31
CA GLU A 18 4.11 -12.43 9.22
C GLU A 18 4.08 -13.53 10.29
N PRO A 19 5.24 -13.94 10.85
CA PRO A 19 5.30 -14.80 12.03
C PRO A 19 4.49 -14.27 13.23
N SER A 20 4.15 -12.98 13.20
CA SER A 20 3.36 -12.28 14.20
C SER A 20 1.85 -12.42 14.01
N GLU A 21 1.36 -12.77 12.80
CA GLU A 21 -0.07 -12.99 12.57
C GLU A 21 -0.52 -14.26 13.32
N PRO A 22 -1.73 -14.28 13.89
CA PRO A 22 -2.21 -15.45 14.63
C PRO A 22 -2.26 -16.66 13.72
N GLN A 23 -1.79 -17.83 14.18
CA GLN A 23 -1.95 -19.06 13.40
C GLN A 23 -3.40 -19.55 13.36
N ASN A 24 -4.21 -19.15 14.36
CA ASN A 24 -5.64 -19.44 14.42
C ASN A 24 -6.43 -18.22 13.92
N PHE A 25 -6.98 -18.34 12.72
CA PHE A 25 -7.83 -17.34 12.10
C PHE A 25 -9.32 -17.67 12.29
N PRO A 26 -10.23 -16.68 12.20
CA PRO A 26 -11.67 -16.92 12.13
C PRO A 26 -12.03 -17.84 10.93
N GLU A 27 -13.07 -18.66 11.06
CA GLU A 27 -13.47 -19.66 10.06
C GLU A 27 -13.73 -19.08 8.65
N ASP A 28 -14.11 -17.80 8.53
CA ASP A 28 -14.33 -17.07 7.26
C ASP A 28 -13.09 -16.26 6.83
N LEU A 29 -11.96 -16.94 6.62
CA LEU A 29 -10.64 -16.38 6.32
C LEU A 29 -10.54 -15.51 5.05
N GLU A 30 -11.35 -15.77 4.02
CA GLU A 30 -11.19 -15.09 2.72
C GLU A 30 -11.53 -13.59 2.74
N LYS A 31 -12.16 -13.09 3.81
CA LYS A 31 -12.69 -11.71 3.87
C LYS A 31 -12.28 -10.93 5.12
N ALA A 32 -11.46 -11.51 6.00
CA ALA A 32 -10.95 -10.85 7.20
C ALA A 32 -9.54 -10.31 6.95
N VAL A 33 -9.32 -9.03 7.25
CA VAL A 33 -8.02 -8.37 7.07
C VAL A 33 -7.39 -8.11 8.42
N TYR A 34 -6.28 -8.78 8.73
CA TYR A 34 -5.55 -8.55 9.97
C TYR A 34 -4.96 -7.14 10.03
N ILE A 35 -5.22 -6.42 11.12
CA ILE A 35 -4.78 -5.04 11.33
C ILE A 35 -3.55 -4.99 12.24
N GLY A 36 -3.57 -5.75 13.34
CA GLY A 36 -2.51 -5.73 14.35
C GLY A 36 -2.94 -6.35 15.67
N LYS A 37 -2.16 -6.12 16.73
CA LYS A 37 -2.45 -6.61 18.09
C LYS A 37 -2.82 -5.48 19.03
N THR A 38 -3.74 -5.74 19.94
CA THR A 38 -4.08 -4.82 21.02
C THR A 38 -2.87 -4.54 21.92
N GLN A 39 -2.73 -3.31 22.43
CA GLN A 39 -1.60 -2.90 23.26
C GLN A 39 -1.54 -3.68 24.59
N LYS A 40 -2.69 -3.89 25.23
CA LYS A 40 -2.78 -4.48 26.56
C LYS A 40 -2.64 -6.01 26.54
N TYR A 41 -3.47 -6.69 25.76
CA TYR A 41 -3.58 -8.15 25.78
C TYR A 41 -2.91 -8.85 24.59
N ARG A 42 -2.39 -8.08 23.62
CA ARG A 42 -1.82 -8.60 22.37
C ARG A 42 -2.80 -9.47 21.57
N GLU A 43 -4.09 -9.23 21.74
CA GLU A 43 -5.15 -9.91 21.00
C GLU A 43 -5.18 -9.41 19.56
N PRO A 44 -5.42 -10.27 18.58
CA PRO A 44 -5.49 -9.86 17.19
C PRO A 44 -6.74 -9.05 16.89
N VAL A 45 -6.58 -8.01 16.08
CA VAL A 45 -7.67 -7.18 15.58
C VAL A 45 -7.78 -7.39 14.08
N PHE A 46 -9.00 -7.68 13.62
CA PHE A 46 -9.32 -7.91 12.22
C PHE A 46 -10.36 -6.91 11.74
N TYR A 47 -10.17 -6.41 10.53
CA TYR A 47 -11.20 -5.75 9.74
C TYR A 47 -12.03 -6.81 9.04
N GLU A 48 -13.32 -6.90 9.38
CA GLU A 48 -14.26 -7.84 8.76
C GLU A 48 -15.43 -7.06 8.17
N ARG A 49 -15.46 -6.95 6.84
CA ARG A 49 -16.45 -6.11 6.15
C ARG A 49 -17.89 -6.43 6.56
N LYS A 50 -18.23 -7.72 6.74
CA LYS A 50 -19.57 -8.19 7.14
C LYS A 50 -20.04 -7.65 8.49
N ASN A 51 -19.10 -7.35 9.40
CA ASN A 51 -19.40 -6.92 10.76
C ASN A 51 -19.52 -5.40 10.87
N LEU A 52 -19.11 -4.63 9.85
CA LEU A 52 -19.02 -3.17 9.90
C LEU A 52 -20.22 -2.49 9.22
N ILE A 53 -20.61 -1.31 9.73
CA ILE A 53 -21.74 -0.54 9.18
C ILE A 53 -21.54 -0.16 7.71
N ASN A 54 -20.30 0.07 7.27
CA ASN A 54 -19.96 0.46 5.91
C ASN A 54 -18.48 0.11 5.61
N PRO A 55 -18.04 0.15 4.34
CA PRO A 55 -16.68 -0.23 3.97
C PRO A 55 -15.65 0.88 4.15
N HIS A 56 -16.07 2.10 4.49
CA HIS A 56 -15.22 3.29 4.48
C HIS A 56 -14.26 3.30 5.67
N ILE A 57 -13.02 3.70 5.40
CA ILE A 57 -11.94 3.77 6.39
C ILE A 57 -11.39 5.19 6.43
N ALA A 58 -11.31 5.77 7.62
CA ALA A 58 -10.61 7.04 7.86
C ALA A 58 -9.29 6.78 8.59
N ILE A 59 -8.20 7.42 8.15
CA ILE A 59 -6.88 7.33 8.77
C ILE A 59 -6.40 8.73 9.12
N LEU A 60 -6.32 9.01 10.42
CA LEU A 60 -6.03 10.33 10.98
C LEU A 60 -4.70 10.29 11.73
N GLY A 61 -3.91 11.34 11.64
CA GLY A 61 -2.66 11.44 12.42
C GLY A 61 -1.64 12.39 11.85
N THR A 62 -0.72 12.87 12.68
CA THR A 62 0.33 13.81 12.25
C THR A 62 1.35 13.17 11.29
N SER A 63 2.19 13.96 10.63
CA SER A 63 3.29 13.45 9.80
C SER A 63 4.20 12.50 10.59
N GLY A 64 4.68 11.44 9.94
CA GLY A 64 5.58 10.46 10.56
C GLY A 64 4.94 9.51 11.58
N SER A 65 3.66 9.68 11.92
CA SER A 65 2.96 8.90 12.96
C SER A 65 2.73 7.42 12.62
N GLY A 66 2.69 7.06 11.33
CA GLY A 66 2.53 5.67 10.87
C GLY A 66 1.42 5.43 9.84
N LYS A 67 0.68 6.48 9.42
CA LYS A 67 -0.41 6.38 8.44
C LYS A 67 -0.03 5.65 7.16
N THR A 68 1.07 6.05 6.50
CA THR A 68 1.55 5.41 5.26
C THR A 68 1.76 3.91 5.43
N ASN A 69 2.27 3.44 6.58
CA ASN A 69 2.45 2.02 6.82
C ASN A 69 1.11 1.27 6.90
N LEU A 70 0.10 1.87 7.55
CA LEU A 70 -1.24 1.28 7.56
C LEU A 70 -1.84 1.25 6.15
N MET A 71 -1.68 2.33 5.39
CA MET A 71 -2.15 2.42 4.01
C MET A 71 -1.53 1.33 3.14
N LEU A 72 -0.21 1.14 3.20
CA LEU A 72 0.51 0.06 2.50
C LEU A 72 0.01 -1.32 2.90
N ASN A 73 -0.17 -1.57 4.20
CA ASN A 73 -0.72 -2.83 4.71
C ASN A 73 -2.14 -3.09 4.17
N LEU A 74 -3.01 -2.08 4.17
CA LEU A 74 -4.38 -2.21 3.68
C LEU A 74 -4.41 -2.42 2.16
N ILE A 75 -3.65 -1.66 1.38
CA ILE A 75 -3.53 -1.83 -0.09
C ILE A 75 -3.14 -3.27 -0.41
N MET A 76 -2.10 -3.78 0.25
CA MET A 76 -1.66 -5.15 0.07
C MET A 76 -2.75 -6.15 0.42
N LYS A 77 -3.28 -6.11 1.64
CA LYS A 77 -4.23 -7.12 2.11
C LYS A 77 -5.57 -7.05 1.38
N PHE A 78 -5.96 -5.87 0.92
CA PHE A 78 -7.18 -5.73 0.12
C PHE A 78 -6.95 -6.28 -1.29
N SER A 79 -5.75 -6.13 -1.86
CA SER A 79 -5.44 -6.69 -3.18
C SER A 79 -5.45 -8.22 -3.25
N THR A 80 -5.33 -8.91 -2.11
CA THR A 80 -5.42 -10.38 -2.04
C THR A 80 -6.87 -10.88 -1.97
N ILE A 81 -7.84 -9.98 -1.77
CA ILE A 81 -9.26 -10.35 -1.76
C ILE A 81 -9.71 -10.61 -3.20
N ALA A 82 -10.18 -11.83 -3.47
CA ALA A 82 -10.57 -12.26 -4.81
C ALA A 82 -11.63 -11.32 -5.42
N GLY A 83 -11.38 -10.86 -6.64
CA GLY A 83 -12.29 -9.97 -7.38
C GLY A 83 -12.31 -8.51 -6.93
N LYS A 84 -11.58 -8.14 -5.87
CA LYS A 84 -11.55 -6.78 -5.36
C LYS A 84 -10.71 -5.87 -6.26
N ARG A 85 -11.29 -4.75 -6.68
CA ARG A 85 -10.62 -3.72 -7.49
C ARG A 85 -9.95 -2.69 -6.59
N ILE A 86 -8.70 -2.36 -6.89
CA ILE A 86 -7.90 -1.43 -6.10
C ILE A 86 -7.64 -0.17 -6.92
N VAL A 87 -8.18 0.96 -6.48
CA VAL A 87 -7.91 2.28 -7.05
C VAL A 87 -7.07 3.06 -6.05
N ILE A 88 -5.94 3.62 -6.47
CA ILE A 88 -5.05 4.40 -5.60
C ILE A 88 -4.85 5.78 -6.21
N ILE A 89 -5.17 6.83 -5.45
CA ILE A 89 -4.94 8.23 -5.79
C ILE A 89 -3.84 8.74 -4.85
N ASP A 90 -2.63 8.88 -5.40
CA ASP A 90 -1.41 9.10 -4.65
C ASP A 90 -0.89 10.52 -4.85
N TRP A 91 -1.06 11.36 -3.82
CA TRP A 91 -0.65 12.75 -3.85
C TRP A 91 0.88 12.93 -3.81
N SER A 92 1.55 12.11 -3.01
CA SER A 92 2.96 12.25 -2.60
C SER A 92 3.92 11.33 -3.37
N GLY A 93 3.41 10.27 -4.00
CA GLY A 93 4.19 9.26 -4.73
C GLY A 93 4.64 8.08 -3.86
N GLU A 94 4.20 8.01 -2.59
CA GLU A 94 4.64 7.00 -1.62
C GLU A 94 4.17 5.57 -1.97
N TYR A 95 3.13 5.43 -2.80
CA TYR A 95 2.52 4.12 -3.11
C TYR A 95 2.92 3.57 -4.48
N ALA A 96 3.78 4.27 -5.24
CA ALA A 96 4.22 3.83 -6.57
C ALA A 96 4.81 2.41 -6.56
N ALA A 97 5.57 2.09 -5.51
CA ALA A 97 6.28 0.85 -5.42
C ALA A 97 5.35 -0.34 -5.12
N ILE A 98 4.38 -0.18 -4.20
CA ILE A 98 3.36 -1.21 -3.95
C ILE A 98 2.45 -1.40 -5.16
N ALA A 99 2.05 -0.30 -5.83
CA ALA A 99 1.22 -0.37 -7.02
C ALA A 99 1.91 -1.17 -8.13
N HIS A 100 3.20 -0.91 -8.36
CA HIS A 100 4.00 -1.69 -9.31
C HIS A 100 4.06 -3.17 -8.93
N ALA A 101 4.30 -3.47 -7.65
CA ALA A 101 4.46 -4.84 -7.17
C ALA A 101 3.19 -5.66 -7.06
N LEU A 102 2.03 -5.01 -7.09
CA LEU A 102 0.73 -5.66 -7.22
C LEU A 102 0.25 -5.68 -8.68
N ALA A 103 1.10 -5.24 -9.62
CA ALA A 103 0.78 -5.07 -11.03
C ALA A 103 -0.49 -4.23 -11.26
N ILE A 104 -0.73 -3.22 -10.41
CA ILE A 104 -1.83 -2.27 -10.57
C ILE A 104 -1.48 -1.33 -11.74
N PRO A 105 -2.27 -1.31 -12.82
CA PRO A 105 -2.03 -0.46 -13.97
C PRO A 105 -1.98 1.02 -13.61
N LYS A 106 -1.07 1.78 -14.25
CA LYS A 106 -1.11 3.24 -14.13
C LYS A 106 -2.35 3.79 -14.81
N PHE A 107 -2.88 4.87 -14.25
CA PHE A 107 -3.95 5.62 -14.88
C PHE A 107 -3.45 6.23 -16.19
N GLU A 108 -4.12 5.86 -17.27
CA GLU A 108 -3.95 6.43 -18.59
C GLU A 108 -5.32 6.93 -19.03
N GLN A 109 -5.39 8.14 -19.57
CA GLN A 109 -6.62 8.69 -20.14
C GLN A 109 -6.97 7.89 -21.40
N LYS A 110 -7.67 6.78 -21.24
CA LYS A 110 -8.15 5.97 -22.36
C LYS A 110 -9.49 6.48 -22.84
N THR A 111 -9.60 6.61 -24.15
CA THR A 111 -10.83 6.87 -24.90
C THR A 111 -11.64 5.58 -25.01
N GLY A 112 -12.28 5.13 -23.93
CA GLY A 112 -13.14 3.94 -23.98
C GLY A 112 -13.94 3.69 -22.69
N LEU A 113 -15.23 3.39 -22.84
CA LEU A 113 -16.21 3.10 -21.78
C LEU A 113 -16.11 1.67 -21.22
N SER A 114 -14.91 1.08 -21.14
CA SER A 114 -14.75 -0.21 -20.44
C SER A 114 -14.62 0.05 -18.94
N GLY A 115 -15.46 -0.60 -18.12
CA GLY A 115 -15.54 -0.35 -16.67
C GLY A 115 -14.19 -0.32 -15.93
N LEU A 116 -14.11 0.50 -14.88
CA LEU A 116 -12.87 0.77 -14.15
C LEU A 116 -12.34 -0.49 -13.44
N GLY A 117 -11.18 -0.97 -13.88
CA GLY A 117 -10.40 -2.02 -13.20
C GLY A 117 -9.56 -1.44 -12.05
N SER A 118 -8.65 -2.25 -11.49
CA SER A 118 -7.62 -1.72 -10.59
C SER A 118 -6.77 -0.67 -11.31
N THR A 119 -6.44 0.44 -10.64
CA THR A 119 -5.77 1.60 -11.24
C THR A 119 -4.94 2.37 -10.21
N TYR A 120 -3.79 2.90 -10.62
CA TYR A 120 -2.91 3.75 -9.81
C TYR A 120 -2.68 5.11 -10.49
N LEU A 121 -3.05 6.18 -9.80
CA LEU A 121 -2.82 7.57 -10.21
C LEU A 121 -1.74 8.21 -9.35
N ASP A 122 -0.58 8.46 -9.94
CA ASP A 122 0.55 9.18 -9.35
C ASP A 122 0.44 10.68 -9.66
N LEU A 123 0.04 11.48 -8.68
CA LEU A 123 -0.06 12.94 -8.80
C LEU A 123 1.25 13.65 -8.44
N SER A 124 2.22 12.95 -7.84
CA SER A 124 3.47 13.57 -7.36
C SER A 124 4.30 14.18 -8.48
N LYS A 125 4.18 13.61 -9.69
CA LYS A 125 4.93 13.99 -10.89
C LYS A 125 4.21 14.97 -11.80
N LEU A 126 2.96 15.30 -11.50
CA LEU A 126 2.16 16.24 -12.28
C LEU A 126 2.38 17.67 -11.81
N GLU A 127 2.28 18.61 -12.74
CA GLU A 127 2.23 20.03 -12.42
C GLU A 127 1.04 20.35 -11.51
N LYS A 128 1.18 21.34 -10.63
CA LYS A 128 0.18 21.68 -9.61
C LYS A 128 -1.23 21.90 -10.21
N GLY A 129 -1.32 22.57 -11.36
CA GLY A 129 -2.59 22.82 -12.05
C GLY A 129 -3.23 21.59 -12.69
N ALA A 130 -2.45 20.53 -12.95
CA ALA A 130 -2.93 19.29 -13.58
C ALA A 130 -3.38 18.23 -12.57
N LYS A 131 -2.96 18.32 -11.29
CA LYS A 131 -3.26 17.31 -10.27
C LYS A 131 -4.76 17.08 -10.07
N LEU A 132 -5.47 18.14 -9.69
CA LEU A 132 -6.90 18.06 -9.39
C LEU A 132 -7.75 17.70 -10.62
N PRO A 133 -7.57 18.33 -11.81
CA PRO A 133 -8.30 17.91 -13.01
C PRO A 133 -8.11 16.43 -13.38
N THR A 134 -6.89 15.90 -13.22
CA THR A 134 -6.62 14.47 -13.47
C THR A 134 -7.30 13.58 -12.45
N ALA A 135 -7.30 13.98 -11.17
CA ALA A 135 -8.03 13.27 -10.12
C ALA A 135 -9.54 13.32 -10.34
N THR A 136 -10.09 14.46 -10.78
CA THR A 136 -11.52 14.62 -11.12
C THR A 136 -11.95 13.61 -12.15
N LEU A 137 -11.15 13.39 -13.20
CA LEU A 137 -11.45 12.41 -14.24
C LEU A 137 -11.53 10.98 -13.68
N LEU A 138 -10.53 10.56 -12.89
CA LEU A 138 -10.54 9.23 -12.28
C LEU A 138 -11.69 9.07 -11.28
N LEU A 139 -11.98 10.10 -10.48
CA LEU A 139 -13.10 10.09 -9.54
C LEU A 139 -14.45 10.03 -10.27
N SER A 140 -14.60 10.68 -11.42
CA SER A 140 -15.80 10.51 -12.27
C SER A 140 -15.95 9.06 -12.72
N MET A 141 -14.88 8.41 -13.16
CA MET A 141 -14.92 6.99 -13.54
C MET A 141 -15.27 6.06 -12.36
N VAL A 142 -14.83 6.40 -11.14
CA VAL A 142 -15.24 5.71 -9.91
C VAL A 142 -16.73 5.89 -9.66
N LEU A 143 -17.25 7.12 -9.80
CA LEU A 143 -18.67 7.41 -9.62
C LEU A 143 -19.54 6.74 -10.70
N ASP A 144 -19.07 6.63 -11.93
CA ASP A 144 -19.78 5.93 -13.02
C ASP A 144 -19.94 4.43 -12.71
N CYS A 145 -19.08 3.86 -11.86
CA CYS A 145 -19.24 2.50 -11.35
C CYS A 145 -20.38 2.37 -10.32
N MET A 146 -20.96 3.46 -9.82
CA MET A 146 -22.11 3.47 -8.89
C MET A 146 -23.45 3.30 -9.62
N GLY A 147 -23.49 2.38 -10.60
CA GLY A 147 -24.64 2.07 -11.42
C GLY A 147 -25.27 0.70 -11.10
N PRO A 148 -26.36 0.33 -11.80
CA PRO A 148 -27.10 -0.92 -11.58
C PRO A 148 -26.38 -2.21 -12.03
N THR A 149 -25.08 -2.18 -12.31
CA THR A 149 -24.33 -3.31 -12.90
C THR A 149 -23.54 -4.12 -11.87
N SER A 150 -24.03 -5.34 -11.59
CA SER A 150 -23.33 -6.47 -10.92
C SER A 150 -22.70 -6.20 -9.53
N SER A 151 -22.39 -7.27 -8.79
CA SER A 151 -21.70 -7.19 -7.50
C SER A 151 -20.27 -6.67 -7.68
N MET A 152 -20.07 -5.38 -7.43
CA MET A 152 -18.76 -4.73 -7.41
C MET A 152 -18.16 -4.80 -6.00
N ASP A 153 -16.85 -5.03 -5.90
CA ASP A 153 -16.09 -4.79 -4.67
C ASP A 153 -14.85 -3.95 -5.03
N MET A 154 -14.87 -2.68 -4.70
CA MET A 154 -13.82 -1.73 -5.04
C MET A 154 -13.36 -0.98 -3.80
N SER A 155 -12.04 -0.85 -3.65
CA SER A 155 -11.43 0.00 -2.64
C SER A 155 -10.65 1.13 -3.27
N VAL A 156 -11.03 2.36 -2.90
CA VAL A 156 -10.45 3.61 -3.39
C VAL A 156 -9.57 4.18 -2.28
N PHE A 157 -8.26 4.14 -2.45
CA PHE A 157 -7.29 4.68 -1.52
C PHE A 157 -6.96 6.11 -1.93
N VAL A 158 -7.13 7.05 -1.00
CA VAL A 158 -6.85 8.48 -1.22
C VAL A 158 -5.96 8.98 -0.10
N ASP A 159 -4.72 9.31 -0.44
CA ASP A 159 -3.79 9.94 0.49
C ASP A 159 -3.90 11.48 0.42
N GLU A 160 -3.57 12.15 1.51
CA GLU A 160 -3.73 13.60 1.67
C GLU A 160 -5.10 14.09 1.18
N VAL A 161 -6.17 13.40 1.59
CA VAL A 161 -7.55 13.60 1.09
C VAL A 161 -8.05 15.05 1.23
N TRP A 162 -7.47 15.82 2.16
CA TRP A 162 -7.81 17.23 2.36
C TRP A 162 -7.55 18.09 1.12
N HIS A 163 -6.57 17.76 0.28
CA HIS A 163 -6.33 18.48 -0.98
C HIS A 163 -7.51 18.36 -1.94
N PHE A 164 -8.21 17.23 -1.91
CA PHE A 164 -9.36 16.95 -2.76
C PHE A 164 -10.64 17.53 -2.16
N LEU A 165 -10.82 17.41 -0.84
CA LEU A 165 -11.98 17.98 -0.16
C LEU A 165 -12.06 19.51 -0.26
N ALA A 166 -10.91 20.20 -0.30
CA ALA A 166 -10.85 21.65 -0.44
C ALA A 166 -11.19 22.14 -1.86
N ASP A 167 -11.26 21.24 -2.85
CA ASP A 167 -11.50 21.58 -4.25
C ASP A 167 -12.97 21.41 -4.66
N GLN A 168 -13.48 22.33 -5.47
CA GLN A 168 -14.89 22.39 -5.87
C GLN A 168 -15.31 21.24 -6.81
N GLY A 169 -14.35 20.62 -7.51
CA GLY A 169 -14.62 19.47 -8.38
C GLY A 169 -14.54 18.15 -7.60
N THR A 170 -13.38 17.88 -7.00
CA THR A 170 -13.08 16.60 -6.36
C THR A 170 -13.74 16.43 -5.00
N GLY A 171 -13.96 17.51 -4.24
CA GLY A 171 -14.61 17.47 -2.93
C GLY A 171 -15.98 16.80 -2.97
N PRO A 172 -16.94 17.33 -3.77
CA PRO A 172 -18.25 16.71 -3.94
C PRO A 172 -18.21 15.24 -4.41
N GLN A 173 -17.22 14.86 -5.22
CA GLN A 173 -17.07 13.47 -5.67
C GLN A 173 -16.67 12.55 -4.52
N ILE A 174 -15.68 12.94 -3.71
CA ILE A 174 -15.25 12.21 -2.51
C ILE A 174 -16.39 12.10 -1.50
N SER A 175 -17.07 13.22 -1.23
CA SER A 175 -18.25 13.31 -0.37
C SER A 175 -19.35 12.33 -0.79
N ARG A 176 -19.64 12.26 -2.09
CA ARG A 176 -20.63 11.34 -2.64
C ARG A 176 -20.23 9.87 -2.47
N ILE A 177 -18.95 9.53 -2.64
CA ILE A 177 -18.46 8.17 -2.39
C ILE A 177 -18.66 7.77 -0.92
N PHE A 178 -18.40 8.67 0.03
CA PHE A 178 -18.63 8.40 1.46
C PHE A 178 -20.12 8.17 1.79
N ARG A 179 -21.03 8.92 1.15
CA ARG A 179 -22.47 8.82 1.43
C ARG A 179 -23.14 7.64 0.76
N GLU A 180 -22.78 7.36 -0.49
CA GLU A 180 -23.50 6.44 -1.35
C GLU A 180 -22.69 5.18 -1.72
N GLY A 181 -21.36 5.22 -1.64
CA GLY A 181 -20.47 4.18 -2.16
C GLY A 181 -20.75 2.79 -1.59
N ARG A 182 -21.14 2.71 -0.31
CA ARG A 182 -21.55 1.47 0.35
C ARG A 182 -22.59 0.67 -0.46
N LYS A 183 -23.60 1.33 -1.04
CA LYS A 183 -24.70 0.68 -1.79
C LYS A 183 -24.19 -0.06 -3.03
N TYR A 184 -23.07 0.41 -3.59
CA TYR A 184 -22.49 -0.08 -4.83
C TYR A 184 -21.22 -0.89 -4.60
N GLY A 185 -20.93 -1.30 -3.36
CA GLY A 185 -19.74 -2.06 -3.02
C GLY A 185 -18.43 -1.28 -3.17
N ILE A 186 -18.48 0.05 -3.15
CA ILE A 186 -17.31 0.93 -3.20
C ILE A 186 -16.99 1.41 -1.79
N GLY A 187 -15.77 1.13 -1.33
CA GLY A 187 -15.22 1.63 -0.08
C GLY A 187 -14.05 2.58 -0.32
N ILE A 188 -14.17 3.81 0.15
CA ILE A 188 -13.04 4.75 0.21
C ILE A 188 -12.22 4.58 1.51
N ILE A 189 -10.90 4.60 1.38
CA ILE A 189 -9.91 4.60 2.45
C ILE A 189 -9.17 5.94 2.32
N ALA A 190 -9.43 6.85 3.25
CA ALA A 190 -8.95 8.22 3.17
C ALA A 190 -7.98 8.53 4.31
N ALA A 191 -6.77 8.98 3.98
CA ALA A 191 -5.80 9.46 4.97
C ALA A 191 -5.66 10.98 4.94
N THR A 192 -5.58 11.59 6.13
CA THR A 192 -5.29 13.02 6.29
C THR A 192 -4.39 13.28 7.49
N GLN A 193 -3.56 14.33 7.39
CA GLN A 193 -2.77 14.85 8.50
C GLN A 193 -3.49 15.95 9.31
N LEU A 194 -4.52 16.54 8.73
CA LEU A 194 -5.22 17.71 9.24
C LEU A 194 -6.64 17.35 9.64
N LEU A 195 -7.03 17.78 10.84
CA LEU A 195 -8.36 17.52 11.43
C LEU A 195 -9.30 18.72 11.39
N GLY A 196 -8.82 19.93 11.08
CA GLY A 196 -9.63 21.16 11.14
C GLY A 196 -10.76 21.24 10.10
N ASP A 197 -10.50 20.84 8.85
CA ASP A 197 -11.46 21.04 7.72
C ASP A 197 -12.15 19.75 7.25
N VAL A 198 -11.63 18.59 7.64
CA VAL A 198 -12.03 17.26 7.13
C VAL A 198 -13.04 16.56 8.05
N ASN A 199 -13.39 17.21 9.17
CA ASN A 199 -13.70 16.56 10.44
C ASN A 199 -15.09 15.94 10.59
N ASN A 200 -16.00 16.14 9.64
CA ASN A 200 -17.36 15.63 9.75
C ASN A 200 -17.67 14.62 8.65
N GLU A 201 -17.35 14.94 7.39
CA GLU A 201 -17.79 14.09 6.29
C GLU A 201 -17.07 12.75 6.24
N ILE A 202 -15.76 12.73 6.54
CA ILE A 202 -14.97 11.50 6.54
C ILE A 202 -15.23 10.67 7.80
N THR A 203 -15.19 11.32 8.97
CA THR A 203 -15.30 10.67 10.28
C THR A 203 -16.69 10.10 10.53
N TYR A 204 -17.77 10.84 10.23
CA TYR A 204 -19.14 10.35 10.47
C TYR A 204 -19.55 9.24 9.51
N ASN A 205 -18.99 9.22 8.30
CA ASN A 205 -19.34 8.22 7.30
C ASN A 205 -18.36 7.03 7.25
N ALA A 206 -17.28 7.05 8.03
CA ALA A 206 -16.34 5.93 8.12
C ALA A 206 -16.79 4.86 9.12
N GLY A 207 -16.97 3.62 8.65
CA GLY A 207 -17.27 2.47 9.51
C GLY A 207 -16.05 2.00 10.31
N THR A 208 -14.84 2.37 9.89
CA THR A 208 -13.60 2.12 10.65
C THR A 208 -12.73 3.37 10.65
N ILE A 209 -12.22 3.74 11.82
CA ILE A 209 -11.41 4.94 12.00
C ILE A 209 -10.13 4.57 12.72
N PHE A 210 -9.00 4.97 12.14
CA PHE A 210 -7.68 4.85 12.73
C PHE A 210 -7.19 6.23 13.14
N ILE A 211 -6.85 6.39 14.42
CA ILE A 211 -6.35 7.64 14.97
C ILE A 211 -4.95 7.39 15.51
N PHE A 212 -3.96 7.77 14.74
CA PHE A 212 -2.56 7.79 15.16
C PHE A 212 -2.28 8.98 16.06
N LYS A 213 -1.04 9.06 16.56
CA LYS A 213 -0.51 10.19 17.33
C LYS A 213 -0.87 11.54 16.70
N ILE A 214 -1.55 12.38 17.49
CA ILE A 214 -1.98 13.73 17.14
C ILE A 214 -1.48 14.71 18.19
N TYR A 215 -1.08 15.89 17.72
CA TYR A 215 -0.65 17.01 18.54
C TYR A 215 -1.39 18.28 18.13
N GLY A 216 -1.32 19.29 19.00
CA GLY A 216 -1.94 20.59 18.79
C GLY A 216 -3.37 20.65 19.32
N THR A 217 -3.68 21.75 20.00
CA THR A 217 -4.97 21.99 20.64
C THR A 217 -6.13 21.96 19.65
N ASP A 218 -5.94 22.54 18.47
CA ASP A 218 -7.02 22.66 17.47
C ASP A 218 -7.42 21.28 16.90
N ASN A 219 -6.43 20.41 16.68
CA ASN A 219 -6.68 19.04 16.23
C ASN A 219 -7.40 18.21 17.31
N ILE A 220 -6.99 18.36 18.58
CA ILE A 220 -7.64 17.67 19.70
C ILE A 220 -9.07 18.18 19.89
N ASN A 221 -9.29 19.50 19.81
CA ASN A 221 -10.61 20.12 19.89
C ASN A 221 -11.53 19.64 18.75
N SER A 222 -10.98 19.53 17.54
CA SER A 222 -11.68 18.96 16.38
C SER A 222 -12.12 17.52 16.68
N LEU A 223 -11.23 16.65 17.16
CA LEU A 223 -11.61 15.28 17.53
C LEU A 223 -12.61 15.22 18.68
N ARG A 224 -12.50 16.12 19.67
CA ARG A 224 -13.47 16.20 20.77
C ARG A 224 -14.88 16.42 20.24
N SER A 225 -15.06 17.31 19.27
CA SER A 225 -16.37 17.57 18.64
C SER A 225 -16.94 16.36 17.89
N SER A 226 -16.09 15.42 17.43
CA SER A 226 -16.54 14.21 16.74
C SER A 226 -17.14 13.14 17.67
N MET A 227 -16.96 13.27 18.99
CA MET A 227 -17.37 12.28 20.01
C MET A 227 -16.83 10.85 19.79
N LEU A 228 -15.79 10.68 18.97
CA LEU A 228 -15.18 9.38 18.70
C LEU A 228 -14.37 8.86 19.89
N LEU A 229 -13.77 9.76 20.67
CA LEU A 229 -12.89 9.46 21.79
C LEU A 229 -13.36 10.18 23.06
N GLU A 230 -13.16 9.52 24.20
CA GLU A 230 -13.37 10.11 25.53
C GLU A 230 -12.20 11.05 25.91
N GLU A 231 -12.38 11.93 26.89
CA GLU A 231 -11.34 12.92 27.27
C GLU A 231 -10.01 12.27 27.66
N ASN A 232 -10.04 11.19 28.43
CA ASN A 232 -8.85 10.42 28.79
C ASN A 232 -8.15 9.82 27.55
N GLU A 233 -8.91 9.37 26.55
CA GLU A 233 -8.37 8.83 25.29
C GLU A 233 -7.74 9.96 24.44
N LEU A 234 -8.38 11.13 24.38
CA LEU A 234 -7.88 12.33 23.71
C LEU A 234 -6.57 12.82 24.32
N LEU A 235 -6.49 12.85 25.65
CA LEU A 235 -5.27 13.23 26.39
C LEU A 235 -4.12 12.24 26.18
N ALA A 236 -4.42 10.97 25.88
CA ALA A 236 -3.41 9.96 25.58
C ALA A 236 -2.90 9.98 24.12
N LEU A 237 -3.60 10.64 23.19
CA LEU A 237 -3.20 10.70 21.77
C LEU A 237 -1.78 11.24 21.54
N PRO A 238 -1.34 12.32 22.21
CA PRO A 238 0.03 12.82 22.10
C PRO A 238 1.10 11.82 22.58
N GLU A 239 0.73 10.94 23.52
CA GLU A 239 1.62 9.99 24.18
C GLU A 239 1.81 8.69 23.42
N LEU A 240 0.97 8.40 22.42
CA LEU A 240 1.08 7.18 21.61
C LEU A 240 2.48 7.02 21.00
N ASP A 241 3.01 5.79 21.03
CA ASP A 241 4.26 5.47 20.32
C ASP A 241 4.09 5.61 18.79
N ARG A 242 5.22 5.80 18.09
CA ARG A 242 5.21 5.83 16.62
C ARG A 242 4.72 4.48 16.07
N GLY A 243 3.74 4.53 15.18
CA GLY A 243 3.08 3.36 14.62
C GLY A 243 1.92 2.85 15.47
N SER A 244 1.71 3.33 16.69
CA SER A 244 0.53 3.01 17.48
C SER A 244 -0.66 3.86 17.05
N CYS A 245 -1.87 3.30 17.14
CA CYS A 245 -3.09 4.02 16.84
C CYS A 245 -4.28 3.48 17.62
N TYR A 246 -5.25 4.34 17.90
CA TYR A 246 -6.60 3.89 18.20
C TYR A 246 -7.24 3.34 16.92
N CYS A 247 -7.92 2.21 17.05
CA CYS A 247 -8.77 1.62 16.02
C CYS A 247 -10.20 1.60 16.57
N ILE A 248 -11.10 2.30 15.88
CA ILE A 248 -12.51 2.41 16.22
C ILE A 248 -13.28 1.74 15.09
N MET A 249 -14.08 0.73 15.44
CA MET A 249 -14.88 -0.04 14.49
C MET A 249 -16.35 0.07 14.85
N LEU A 250 -17.13 0.66 13.94
CA LEU A 250 -18.57 0.79 14.05
C LEU A 250 -19.22 -0.47 13.45
N SER A 251 -19.73 -1.32 14.32
CA SER A 251 -20.31 -2.60 13.92
C SER A 251 -21.79 -2.47 13.56
N VAL A 252 -22.29 -3.40 12.74
CA VAL A 252 -23.73 -3.55 12.49
C VAL A 252 -24.46 -3.68 13.83
N GLY A 253 -25.57 -2.96 13.99
CA GLY A 253 -26.30 -2.86 15.26
C GLY A 253 -25.81 -1.77 16.21
N GLY A 254 -24.95 -0.85 15.75
CA GLY A 254 -24.57 0.36 16.50
C GLY A 254 -23.51 0.14 17.60
N LYS A 255 -22.95 -1.08 17.70
CA LYS A 255 -21.88 -1.38 18.67
C LYS A 255 -20.57 -0.75 18.21
N VAL A 256 -19.96 0.03 19.10
CA VAL A 256 -18.63 0.62 18.89
C VAL A 256 -17.60 -0.28 19.57
N LYS A 257 -16.63 -0.77 18.79
CA LYS A 257 -15.44 -1.45 19.33
C LYS A 257 -14.26 -0.50 19.25
N LYS A 258 -13.62 -0.21 20.37
CA LYS A 258 -12.38 0.58 20.44
C LYS A 258 -11.23 -0.31 20.89
N ALA A 259 -10.08 -0.20 20.25
CA ALA A 259 -8.86 -0.87 20.66
C ALA A 259 -7.65 0.01 20.34
N ILE A 260 -6.65 0.00 21.23
CA ILE A 260 -5.35 0.58 20.92
C ILE A 260 -4.50 -0.49 20.26
N ILE A 261 -4.11 -0.28 19.01
CA ILE A 261 -3.20 -1.15 18.27
C ILE A 261 -1.78 -0.79 18.69
N LYS A 262 -1.05 -1.77 19.25
CA LYS A 262 0.28 -1.56 19.84
C LYS A 262 1.29 -0.98 18.86
N ARG A 263 1.21 -1.42 17.61
CA ARG A 263 2.10 -1.01 16.52
C ARG A 263 1.54 -1.53 15.22
N ILE A 264 1.24 -0.63 14.31
CA ILE A 264 1.12 -0.95 12.89
C ILE A 264 2.51 -1.27 12.40
N GLN A 265 2.65 -2.53 12.00
CA GLN A 265 3.92 -3.05 11.55
C GLN A 265 4.36 -2.29 10.29
N LYS A 266 5.63 -1.89 10.27
CA LYS A 266 6.20 -1.23 9.11
C LYS A 266 6.29 -2.26 8.00
N PHE A 267 5.50 -2.03 6.96
CA PHE A 267 5.56 -2.85 5.77
C PHE A 267 6.78 -2.42 4.95
N GLU A 268 7.93 -3.05 5.22
CA GLU A 268 9.11 -2.85 4.38
C GLU A 268 8.95 -3.63 3.09
N ILE A 269 8.30 -3.00 2.12
CA ILE A 269 8.59 -3.31 0.74
C ILE A 269 9.92 -2.67 0.43
N GLY A 270 10.98 -3.39 0.77
CA GLY A 270 12.32 -3.00 0.39
C GLY A 270 12.49 -3.15 -1.10
N PHE A 271 11.77 -2.42 -1.94
CA PHE A 271 11.95 -2.54 -3.38
C PHE A 271 13.35 -2.14 -3.78
N CYS A 272 13.92 -2.94 -4.66
CA CYS A 272 15.14 -2.66 -5.36
C CYS A 272 14.79 -2.39 -6.82
N THR A 273 15.26 -1.27 -7.33
CA THR A 273 15.26 -0.99 -8.77
C THR A 273 16.53 -1.58 -9.37
N LEU A 274 16.38 -2.63 -10.17
CA LEU A 274 17.46 -3.21 -10.95
C LEU A 274 17.48 -2.55 -12.34
N LYS A 275 18.58 -1.86 -12.66
CA LYS A 275 18.74 -1.10 -13.91
C LYS A 275 19.58 -1.88 -14.92
N CYS A 276 19.16 -1.86 -16.18
CA CYS A 276 19.97 -2.32 -17.32
C CYS A 276 19.62 -1.46 -18.53
N ASP A 277 20.57 -0.67 -19.02
CA ASP A 277 20.38 0.32 -20.09
C ASP A 277 19.13 1.20 -19.85
N SER A 278 18.12 1.09 -20.72
CA SER A 278 16.85 1.82 -20.63
C SER A 278 15.73 1.04 -19.92
N MET A 279 16.03 -0.17 -19.41
CA MET A 279 15.08 -1.01 -18.68
C MET A 279 15.31 -0.93 -17.17
N GLU A 280 14.20 -0.86 -16.44
CA GLU A 280 14.17 -0.91 -14.98
C GLU A 280 13.24 -2.03 -14.54
N TYR A 281 13.71 -2.84 -13.60
CA TYR A 281 12.93 -3.88 -12.93
C TYR A 281 12.77 -3.49 -11.46
N THR A 282 11.55 -3.44 -10.96
CA THR A 282 11.30 -3.22 -9.52
C THR A 282 10.94 -4.55 -8.89
N ILE A 283 11.84 -5.05 -8.03
CA ILE A 283 11.72 -6.35 -7.36
C ILE A 283 11.88 -6.12 -5.86
N THR A 284 11.26 -6.93 -5.00
CA THR A 284 11.49 -6.78 -3.54
C THR A 284 12.90 -7.26 -3.15
N LYS A 285 13.58 -6.53 -2.28
CA LYS A 285 14.86 -6.90 -1.64
C LYS A 285 14.73 -8.28 -1.04
N ARG A 286 13.62 -8.56 -0.35
CA ARG A 286 13.33 -9.89 0.19
C ARG A 286 13.40 -10.97 -0.89
N SER A 287 12.71 -10.81 -2.02
CA SER A 287 12.76 -11.76 -3.13
C SER A 287 14.18 -11.92 -3.69
N ILE A 288 14.95 -10.83 -3.75
CA ILE A 288 16.35 -10.85 -4.19
C ILE A 288 17.21 -11.66 -3.21
N ILE A 289 17.10 -11.38 -1.91
CA ILE A 289 17.90 -12.04 -0.87
C ILE A 289 17.51 -13.52 -0.70
N GLU A 290 16.21 -13.84 -0.71
CA GLU A 290 15.74 -15.24 -0.65
C GLU A 290 16.21 -16.05 -1.87
N ALA A 291 16.12 -15.47 -3.07
CA ALA A 291 16.64 -16.12 -4.28
C ALA A 291 18.17 -16.25 -4.23
N ALA A 292 18.88 -15.25 -3.70
CA ALA A 292 20.33 -15.30 -3.59
C ALA A 292 20.79 -16.33 -2.56
N GLU A 293 20.14 -16.41 -1.40
CA GLU A 293 20.42 -17.42 -0.37
C GLU A 293 20.17 -18.83 -0.90
N TYR A 294 19.08 -19.02 -1.65
CA TYR A 294 18.77 -20.31 -2.27
C TYR A 294 19.83 -20.75 -3.31
N VAL A 295 20.35 -19.82 -4.13
CA VAL A 295 21.27 -20.16 -5.23
C VAL A 295 22.75 -20.17 -4.79
N PHE A 296 23.12 -19.25 -3.90
CA PHE A 296 24.52 -18.93 -3.56
C PHE A 296 24.84 -19.11 -2.07
N GLY A 297 23.85 -19.32 -1.21
CA GLY A 297 24.04 -19.46 0.24
C GLY A 297 24.08 -18.13 0.99
N LYS A 298 24.08 -18.22 2.34
CA LYS A 298 23.95 -17.08 3.26
C LYS A 298 25.06 -16.04 3.17
N GLU A 299 26.29 -16.46 2.88
CA GLU A 299 27.43 -15.53 2.83
C GLU A 299 27.28 -14.56 1.66
N ILE A 300 26.99 -15.08 0.46
CA ILE A 300 26.81 -14.28 -0.75
C ILE A 300 25.52 -13.46 -0.68
N SER A 301 24.43 -14.01 -0.13
CA SER A 301 23.20 -13.24 0.06
C SER A 301 23.40 -12.06 1.02
N GLY A 302 24.18 -12.22 2.09
CA GLY A 302 24.55 -11.12 2.99
C GLY A 302 25.37 -10.02 2.30
N LYS A 303 26.34 -10.39 1.45
CA LYS A 303 27.11 -9.44 0.63
C LYS A 303 26.22 -8.70 -0.37
N LEU A 304 25.27 -9.40 -1.00
CA LEU A 304 24.27 -8.79 -1.89
C LEU A 304 23.38 -7.81 -1.14
N ASP A 305 22.98 -8.16 0.08
CA ASP A 305 22.14 -7.30 0.90
C ASP A 305 22.82 -5.98 1.25
N PHE A 306 24.08 -6.06 1.68
CA PHE A 306 24.89 -4.88 1.95
C PHE A 306 25.06 -4.01 0.70
N LEU A 307 25.36 -4.63 -0.44
CA LEU A 307 25.52 -3.93 -1.72
C LEU A 307 24.24 -3.18 -2.11
N ILE A 308 23.09 -3.83 -2.02
CA ILE A 308 21.79 -3.23 -2.33
C ILE A 308 21.51 -2.02 -1.45
N GLU A 309 21.77 -2.11 -0.14
CA GLU A 309 21.54 -0.99 0.78
C GLU A 309 22.53 0.15 0.54
N SER A 310 23.79 -0.16 0.22
CA SER A 310 24.80 0.87 -0.10
C SER A 310 24.46 1.68 -1.36
N GLU A 311 23.71 1.08 -2.29
CA GLU A 311 23.25 1.73 -3.53
C GLU A 311 21.87 2.37 -3.39
N LEU A 312 21.40 2.63 -2.16
CA LEU A 312 20.08 3.19 -1.88
C LEU A 312 18.96 2.42 -2.59
N ARG A 313 19.12 1.09 -2.71
CA ARG A 313 18.18 0.16 -3.36
C ARG A 313 17.92 0.46 -4.85
N SER A 314 18.81 1.19 -5.52
CA SER A 314 18.78 1.39 -6.98
C SER A 314 20.13 0.96 -7.58
N ILE A 315 20.21 -0.27 -8.07
CA ILE A 315 21.47 -0.90 -8.47
C ILE A 315 21.40 -1.42 -9.91
N SER A 316 22.51 -1.38 -10.64
CA SER A 316 22.55 -1.95 -11.99
C SER A 316 22.70 -3.48 -11.95
N ILE A 317 22.09 -4.17 -12.92
CA ILE A 317 22.17 -5.64 -13.04
C ILE A 317 23.64 -6.05 -13.24
N GLU A 318 24.43 -5.27 -13.98
CA GLU A 318 25.85 -5.52 -14.21
C GLU A 318 26.65 -5.50 -12.91
N LYS A 319 26.34 -4.59 -11.99
CA LYS A 319 27.00 -4.50 -10.68
C LYS A 319 26.70 -5.71 -9.80
N ILE A 320 25.47 -6.23 -9.86
CA ILE A 320 25.09 -7.49 -9.19
C ILE A 320 25.86 -8.67 -9.81
N ILE A 321 25.86 -8.79 -11.15
CA ILE A 321 26.57 -9.87 -11.84
C ILE A 321 28.06 -9.85 -11.49
N LYS A 322 28.68 -8.67 -11.53
CA LYS A 322 30.10 -8.50 -11.20
C LYS A 322 30.40 -8.97 -9.78
N MET A 323 29.61 -8.54 -8.80
CA MET A 323 29.79 -8.99 -7.41
C MET A 323 29.64 -10.52 -7.28
N LEU A 324 28.64 -11.12 -7.93
CA LEU A 324 28.42 -12.58 -7.87
C LEU A 324 29.61 -13.35 -8.47
N VAL A 325 30.11 -12.91 -9.62
CA VAL A 325 31.27 -13.54 -10.31
C VAL A 325 32.56 -13.37 -9.52
N GLU A 326 32.81 -12.18 -8.96
CA GLU A 326 33.98 -11.91 -8.08
C GLU A 326 33.97 -12.77 -6.80
N ASN A 327 32.79 -13.21 -6.36
CA ASN A 327 32.63 -14.16 -5.25
C ASN A 327 32.57 -15.64 -5.70
N GLY A 328 33.07 -15.95 -6.90
CA GLY A 328 33.23 -17.33 -7.39
C GLY A 328 31.96 -17.99 -7.93
N SER A 329 30.89 -17.23 -8.19
CA SER A 329 29.67 -17.80 -8.77
C SER A 329 29.85 -18.12 -10.25
N THR A 330 29.42 -19.33 -10.67
CA THR A 330 29.46 -19.70 -12.08
C THR A 330 28.40 -18.96 -12.91
N ARG A 331 28.64 -18.85 -14.21
CA ARG A 331 27.71 -18.19 -15.14
C ARG A 331 26.32 -18.84 -15.12
N GLU A 332 26.24 -20.16 -15.00
CA GLU A 332 24.98 -20.90 -14.96
C GLU A 332 24.14 -20.51 -13.74
N LYS A 333 24.78 -20.42 -12.57
CA LYS A 333 24.10 -19.99 -11.33
C LYS A 333 23.62 -18.55 -11.42
N VAL A 334 24.41 -17.65 -12.01
CA VAL A 334 24.00 -16.25 -12.22
C VAL A 334 22.80 -16.16 -13.16
N VAL A 335 22.81 -16.88 -14.29
CA VAL A 335 21.66 -16.92 -15.21
C VAL A 335 20.41 -17.47 -14.52
N TYR A 336 20.56 -18.56 -13.76
CA TYR A 336 19.46 -19.16 -13.01
C TYR A 336 18.87 -18.18 -11.99
N PHE A 337 19.71 -17.49 -11.23
CA PHE A 337 19.28 -16.45 -10.28
C PHE A 337 18.52 -15.33 -10.97
N MET A 338 19.03 -14.78 -12.08
CA MET A 338 18.37 -13.69 -12.80
C MET A 338 17.01 -14.11 -13.38
N ARG A 339 16.88 -15.36 -13.84
CA ARG A 339 15.59 -15.94 -14.26
C ARG A 339 14.62 -16.09 -13.09
N LYS A 340 15.12 -16.51 -11.91
CA LYS A 340 14.35 -16.58 -10.66
C LYS A 340 13.81 -15.19 -10.25
N LEU A 341 14.54 -14.13 -10.56
CA LEU A 341 14.11 -12.74 -10.41
C LEU A 341 13.20 -12.24 -11.54
N GLY A 342 12.87 -13.08 -12.52
CA GLY A 342 12.01 -12.79 -13.67
C GLY A 342 12.58 -11.78 -14.68
N ILE A 343 13.91 -11.63 -14.71
CA ILE A 343 14.60 -10.84 -15.73
C ILE A 343 14.60 -11.63 -17.04
N LYS A 344 14.30 -10.96 -18.16
CA LYS A 344 14.25 -11.61 -19.48
C LYS A 344 15.63 -12.07 -19.95
N ASP A 345 15.68 -13.23 -20.60
CA ASP A 345 16.92 -13.82 -21.14
C ASP A 345 17.73 -12.87 -22.03
N ILE A 346 17.07 -12.04 -22.83
CA ILE A 346 17.76 -11.04 -23.68
C ILE A 346 18.52 -10.00 -22.85
N VAL A 347 17.97 -9.60 -21.71
CA VAL A 347 18.60 -8.66 -20.78
C VAL A 347 19.73 -9.35 -20.02
N ILE A 348 19.51 -10.59 -19.58
CA ILE A 348 20.55 -11.40 -18.91
C ILE A 348 21.77 -11.54 -19.81
N ALA A 349 21.58 -11.88 -21.08
CA ALA A 349 22.66 -12.06 -22.05
C ALA A 349 23.45 -10.76 -22.27
N ALA A 350 22.76 -9.62 -22.41
CA ALA A 350 23.37 -8.31 -22.59
C ALA A 350 24.18 -7.88 -21.34
N SER A 351 23.58 -7.95 -20.14
CA SER A 351 24.25 -7.54 -18.89
C SER A 351 25.45 -8.43 -18.56
N ILE A 352 25.41 -9.74 -18.84
CA ILE A 352 26.58 -10.63 -18.66
C ILE A 352 27.73 -10.20 -19.58
N LYS A 353 27.44 -9.91 -20.86
CA LYS A 353 28.47 -9.46 -21.81
C LYS A 353 29.11 -8.15 -21.34
N HIS A 354 28.30 -7.19 -20.88
CA HIS A 354 28.79 -5.89 -20.41
C HIS A 354 29.58 -5.99 -19.09
N ALA A 355 29.13 -6.83 -18.15
CA ALA A 355 29.82 -7.03 -16.88
C ALA A 355 31.20 -7.71 -17.05
N LEU A 356 31.31 -8.65 -18.00
CA LEU A 356 32.52 -9.43 -18.25
C LEU A 356 33.52 -8.77 -19.22
N GLN A 357 33.10 -7.78 -20.02
CA GLN A 357 34.01 -7.03 -20.90
C GLN A 357 34.92 -6.03 -20.15
N LYS A 358 34.61 -5.69 -18.89
CA LYS A 358 35.44 -4.81 -18.03
C LYS A 358 36.33 -5.57 -17.04
N THR A 359 36.35 -6.90 -17.10
CA THR A 359 37.17 -7.78 -16.24
C THR A 359 38.21 -8.55 -17.06
N GLY A 360 38.68 -7.96 -18.17
CA GLY A 360 39.74 -8.53 -19.00
C GLY A 360 41.07 -8.68 -18.24
N ALA A 361 41.28 -9.88 -17.72
CA ALA A 361 42.50 -10.63 -17.98
C ALA A 361 42.58 -10.99 -19.47
#